data_AF-A0A453L5Y3-F1
#
_entry.id   AF-A0A453L5Y3-F1
#
_cell.length_a   1.000
_cell.length_b   1.000
_cell.length_c   1.000
_cell.angle_alpha   90.00
_cell.angle_beta   90.00
_cell.angle_gamma   90.00
#
_symmetry.space_group_name_H-M   'P 1'
#
loop_
_entity.id
_entity.type
_entity.pdbx_description
1 polymer ?
#
loop_
_entity_poly.entity_id
_entity_poly.type
_entity_poly.pdbx_seq_one_letter_code
_entity_poly.pdbx_strand_id
1 'polypeptide(L)'
;MTIGDGQTALFWEDRWINGQSISEIAPALYNCIAKRHRKTRTVAQGIHGNSWASDIHGTVGINEIGQHVQVWQAIEHFLLSDAPDQLVWKWTISGTYTACSCYLATFQGSTTCFSWKLIWKSWAPPRVKIFHWLANLDRCWTADRLARRGLQHQPRCPLCDQAPETMRHLLLECPFAKQTWHEILAWLRMTIARPNQED
;
A
#
# COMPACT_ATOMS: atom_id res chain seq x y z
N MET A 1 -2.75 -14.46 14.11
CA MET A 1 -2.10 -15.56 14.86
C MET A 1 -3.06 -15.98 15.94
N THR A 2 -3.07 -17.26 16.30
CA THR A 2 -3.81 -17.78 17.45
C THR A 2 -2.79 -18.17 18.51
N ILE A 3 -2.92 -17.62 19.71
CA ILE A 3 -2.02 -17.95 20.82
C ILE A 3 -2.46 -19.27 21.44
N GLY A 4 -1.47 -20.12 21.71
CA GLY A 4 -1.60 -21.30 22.54
C GLY A 4 -0.84 -21.08 23.84
N ASP A 5 0.40 -21.56 23.88
CA ASP A 5 1.32 -21.49 25.03
C ASP A 5 2.00 -20.13 25.17
N GLY A 6 1.97 -19.29 24.13
CA GLY A 6 2.56 -17.95 24.10
C GLY A 6 4.08 -17.93 24.12
N GLN A 7 4.75 -19.07 23.89
CA GLN A 7 6.21 -19.17 23.98
C GLN A 7 6.93 -18.65 22.75
N THR A 8 6.24 -18.61 21.60
CA THR A 8 6.84 -18.17 20.33
C THR A 8 6.38 -16.78 19.91
N ALA A 9 5.14 -16.44 20.24
CA ALA A 9 4.57 -15.13 19.97
C ALA A 9 5.28 -14.02 20.77
N LEU A 10 5.66 -12.94 20.10
CA LEU A 10 6.23 -11.74 20.71
C LEU A 10 5.12 -10.82 21.24
N PHE A 11 5.18 -10.50 22.54
CA PHE A 11 4.15 -9.74 23.24
C PHE A 11 3.91 -8.35 22.61
N TRP A 12 4.97 -7.64 22.20
CA TRP A 12 4.88 -6.27 21.71
C TRP A 12 4.74 -6.13 20.19
N GLU A 13 5.19 -7.12 19.43
CA GLU A 13 5.32 -7.04 17.97
C GLU A 13 4.22 -7.81 17.24
N ASP A 14 3.86 -9.00 17.73
CA ASP A 14 2.95 -9.86 16.99
C ASP A 14 1.49 -9.45 17.15
N ARG A 15 0.68 -9.81 16.16
CA ARG A 15 -0.77 -9.53 16.12
C ARG A 15 -1.56 -10.65 16.80
N TRP A 16 -1.54 -10.64 18.13
CA TRP A 16 -2.13 -11.69 18.96
C TRP A 16 -3.37 -11.26 19.76
N ILE A 17 -3.68 -9.97 19.80
CA ILE A 17 -4.88 -9.43 20.46
C ILE A 17 -5.90 -9.08 19.40
N ASN A 18 -6.89 -9.95 19.16
CA ASN A 18 -7.96 -9.74 18.16
C ASN A 18 -7.45 -9.36 16.76
N GLY A 19 -6.28 -9.88 16.35
CA GLY A 19 -5.65 -9.58 15.07
C GLY A 19 -4.87 -8.26 15.01
N GLN A 20 -4.69 -7.59 16.14
CA GLN A 20 -3.88 -6.38 16.31
C GLN A 20 -2.66 -6.67 17.21
N SER A 21 -1.61 -5.88 17.03
CA SER A 21 -0.44 -5.86 17.91
C SER A 21 -0.60 -4.76 18.96
N ILE A 22 0.18 -4.82 20.04
CA ILE A 22 0.17 -3.75 21.05
C ILE A 22 0.71 -2.43 20.47
N SER A 23 1.64 -2.48 19.51
CA SER A 23 2.09 -1.29 18.78
C SER A 23 0.98 -0.58 18.00
N GLU A 24 -0.07 -1.30 17.58
CA GLU A 24 -1.25 -0.75 16.91
C GLU A 24 -2.30 -0.24 17.91
N ILE A 25 -2.50 -0.94 19.02
CA ILE A 25 -3.47 -0.58 20.06
C ILE A 25 -2.98 0.62 20.89
N ALA A 26 -1.70 0.60 21.26
CA ALA A 26 -1.10 1.49 22.25
C ALA A 26 0.25 2.06 21.76
N PRO A 27 0.26 2.89 20.71
CA PRO A 27 1.49 3.35 20.06
C PRO A 27 2.36 4.27 20.93
N ALA A 28 1.76 5.08 21.82
CA ALA A 28 2.50 5.97 22.72
C ALA A 28 3.20 5.16 23.81
N LEU A 29 2.49 4.22 24.44
CA LEU A 29 3.06 3.28 25.39
C LEU A 29 4.17 2.43 24.76
N TYR A 30 3.94 1.94 23.54
CA TYR A 30 4.93 1.15 22.81
C TYR A 30 6.26 1.90 22.63
N ASN A 31 6.22 3.24 22.48
CA ASN A 31 7.43 4.06 22.37
C ASN A 31 8.26 4.10 23.66
N CYS A 32 7.66 3.89 24.83
CA CYS A 32 8.34 3.83 26.13
C CYS A 32 9.11 2.50 26.36
N ILE A 33 8.97 1.53 25.46
CA ILE A 33 9.53 0.19 25.65
C ILE A 33 10.88 0.11 24.97
N ALA A 34 11.89 -0.43 25.63
CA ALA A 34 13.19 -0.59 25.00
C ALA A 34 13.12 -1.59 23.82
N LYS A 35 13.82 -1.30 22.71
CA LYS A 35 13.84 -2.14 21.50
C LYS A 35 14.17 -3.61 21.77
N ARG A 36 14.98 -3.88 22.80
CA ARG A 36 15.30 -5.25 23.24
C ARG A 36 14.04 -6.01 23.66
N HIS A 37 13.27 -5.46 24.59
CA HIS A 37 12.07 -6.10 25.11
C HIS A 37 11.02 -6.33 24.02
N ARG A 38 10.88 -5.38 23.09
CA ARG A 38 9.97 -5.53 21.94
C ARG A 38 10.27 -6.80 21.13
N LYS A 39 11.55 -7.13 20.95
CA LYS A 39 12.00 -8.27 20.13
C LYS A 39 12.20 -9.59 20.89
N THR A 40 12.16 -9.58 22.22
CA THR A 40 12.48 -10.77 23.03
C THR A 40 11.38 -11.20 23.98
N ARG A 41 10.49 -10.29 24.39
CA ARG A 41 9.42 -10.59 25.33
C ARG A 41 8.37 -11.46 24.64
N THR A 42 8.21 -12.69 25.10
CA THR A 42 7.14 -13.58 24.60
C THR A 42 5.82 -13.28 25.29
N VAL A 43 4.70 -13.70 24.70
CA VAL A 43 3.36 -13.54 25.29
C VAL A 43 3.28 -14.23 26.65
N ALA A 44 3.80 -15.46 26.74
CA ALA A 44 3.87 -16.23 27.98
C ALA A 44 4.61 -15.47 29.09
N GLN A 45 5.79 -14.93 28.76
CA GLN A 45 6.57 -14.15 29.70
C GLN A 45 5.83 -12.89 30.10
N GLY A 46 5.30 -12.13 29.13
CA GLY A 46 4.62 -10.86 29.37
C GLY A 46 3.43 -11.01 30.30
N ILE A 47 2.55 -11.98 30.06
CA ILE A 47 1.36 -12.24 30.87
C ILE A 47 1.74 -12.77 32.26
N HIS A 48 2.78 -13.60 32.36
CA HIS A 48 3.19 -14.17 33.64
C HIS A 48 3.54 -13.07 34.65
N GLY A 49 2.75 -13.00 35.73
CA GLY A 49 2.92 -12.01 36.80
C GLY A 49 2.83 -10.56 36.33
N ASN A 50 2.13 -10.28 35.21
CA ASN A 50 2.09 -8.95 34.57
C ASN A 50 3.49 -8.37 34.29
N SER A 51 4.47 -9.23 33.99
CA SER A 51 5.85 -8.79 33.79
C SER A 51 6.03 -7.83 32.60
N TRP A 52 5.08 -7.81 31.67
CA TRP A 52 5.05 -6.83 30.58
C TRP A 52 5.08 -5.38 31.09
N ALA A 53 4.45 -5.09 32.24
CA ALA A 53 4.45 -3.73 32.80
C ALA A 53 5.85 -3.26 33.22
N SER A 54 6.75 -4.20 33.55
CA SER A 54 8.15 -3.89 33.89
C SER A 54 9.00 -3.46 32.68
N ASP A 55 8.52 -3.69 31.46
CA ASP A 55 9.21 -3.26 30.22
C ASP A 55 9.07 -1.76 29.94
N ILE A 56 8.16 -1.09 30.64
CA ILE A 56 7.84 0.32 30.44
C ILE A 56 8.90 1.15 31.14
N HIS A 57 9.63 1.96 30.37
CA HIS A 57 10.68 2.83 30.89
C HIS A 57 10.50 4.27 30.42
N GLY A 58 11.04 5.21 31.21
CA GLY A 58 11.00 6.64 30.93
C GLY A 58 9.82 7.36 31.58
N THR A 59 9.60 8.61 31.17
CA THR A 59 8.52 9.44 31.68
C THR A 59 7.20 9.04 31.02
N VAL A 60 6.28 8.54 31.82
CA VAL A 60 4.94 8.12 31.38
C VAL A 60 3.99 9.32 31.53
N GLY A 61 3.43 9.80 30.43
CA GLY A 61 2.40 10.83 30.42
C GLY A 61 0.98 10.27 30.51
N ILE A 62 -0.02 11.15 30.45
CA ILE A 62 -1.44 10.78 30.56
C ILE A 62 -1.86 9.83 29.42
N ASN A 63 -1.35 10.02 28.20
CA ASN A 63 -1.67 9.18 27.06
C ASN A 63 -1.16 7.75 27.26
N GLU A 64 0.07 7.62 27.75
CA GLU A 64 0.70 6.34 28.03
C GLU A 64 0.00 5.61 29.17
N ILE A 65 -0.44 6.33 30.22
CA ILE A 65 -1.26 5.74 31.31
C ILE A 65 -2.59 5.22 30.76
N GLY A 66 -3.29 6.02 29.94
CA GLY A 66 -4.55 5.59 29.32
C GLY A 66 -4.36 4.33 28.45
N GLN A 67 -3.30 4.31 27.65
CA GLN A 67 -2.96 3.15 26.82
C GLN A 67 -2.51 1.93 27.63
N HIS A 68 -1.84 2.12 28.77
CA HIS A 68 -1.53 1.02 29.69
C HIS A 68 -2.81 0.36 30.20
N VAL A 69 -3.80 1.13 30.61
CA VAL A 69 -5.10 0.59 31.05
C VAL A 69 -5.80 -0.15 29.92
N GLN A 70 -5.76 0.37 28.69
CA GLN A 70 -6.33 -0.31 27.51
C GLN A 70 -5.67 -1.67 27.26
N VAL A 71 -4.34 -1.74 27.31
CA VAL A 71 -3.61 -3.01 27.14
C VAL A 71 -3.95 -3.98 28.27
N TRP A 72 -3.94 -3.51 29.52
CA TRP A 72 -4.29 -4.32 30.68
C TRP A 72 -5.70 -4.92 30.56
N GLN A 73 -6.70 -4.12 30.23
CA GLN A 73 -8.08 -4.59 30.00
C GLN A 73 -8.18 -5.61 28.85
N ALA A 74 -7.39 -5.44 27.79
CA ALA A 74 -7.40 -6.35 26.65
C ALA A 74 -6.81 -7.72 26.97
N ILE A 75 -5.91 -7.82 27.96
CA ILE A 75 -5.19 -9.06 28.30
C ILE A 75 -5.58 -9.67 29.64
N GLU A 76 -6.34 -8.98 30.49
CA GLU A 76 -6.71 -9.43 31.84
C GLU A 76 -7.39 -10.81 31.83
N HIS A 77 -8.20 -11.09 30.81
CA HIS A 77 -8.92 -12.35 30.66
C HIS A 77 -8.24 -13.34 29.71
N PHE A 78 -6.98 -13.08 29.33
CA PHE A 78 -6.26 -13.93 28.39
C PHE A 78 -5.71 -15.17 29.11
N LEU A 79 -6.19 -16.34 28.71
CA LEU A 79 -5.73 -17.63 29.23
C LEU A 79 -4.87 -18.33 28.19
N LEU A 80 -3.65 -18.67 28.58
CA LEU A 80 -2.76 -19.51 27.79
C LEU A 80 -3.23 -20.96 27.87
N SER A 81 -3.02 -21.70 26.78
CA SER A 81 -3.29 -23.14 26.71
C SER A 81 -1.99 -23.91 26.55
N ASP A 82 -2.01 -25.23 26.77
CA ASP A 82 -0.82 -26.07 26.57
C ASP A 82 -0.52 -26.39 25.09
N ALA A 83 -1.38 -25.93 24.17
CA ALA A 83 -1.17 -26.11 22.74
C ALA A 83 -0.12 -25.11 22.23
N PRO A 84 0.67 -25.44 21.18
CA PRO A 84 1.62 -24.49 20.60
C PRO A 84 0.89 -23.33 19.91
N ASP A 85 1.51 -22.15 19.90
CA ASP A 85 1.07 -21.00 19.09
C ASP A 85 0.94 -21.36 17.60
N GLN A 86 -0.08 -20.80 16.93
CA GLN A 86 -0.34 -21.07 15.51
C GLN A 86 -0.40 -19.80 14.66
N LEU A 87 0.41 -19.80 13.59
CA LEU A 87 0.32 -18.77 12.56
C LEU A 87 -0.92 -19.00 11.69
N VAL A 88 -1.77 -17.97 11.62
CA VAL A 88 -3.01 -17.98 10.83
C VAL A 88 -2.84 -17.02 9.67
N TRP A 89 -3.02 -17.53 8.45
CA TRP A 89 -2.95 -16.75 7.23
C TRP A 89 -4.20 -15.89 7.06
N LYS A 90 -4.05 -14.57 7.23
CA LYS A 90 -5.16 -13.60 7.25
C LYS A 90 -5.96 -13.49 5.95
N TRP A 91 -5.41 -13.95 4.82
CA TRP A 91 -6.00 -13.77 3.50
C TRP A 91 -6.86 -14.97 3.05
N THR A 92 -7.08 -15.95 3.92
CA THR A 92 -8.01 -17.06 3.67
C THR A 92 -8.89 -17.27 4.89
N ILE A 93 -10.15 -17.65 4.67
CA ILE A 93 -11.10 -17.96 5.76
C ILE A 93 -10.64 -19.21 6.53
N SER A 94 -10.02 -20.17 5.84
CA SER A 94 -9.43 -21.36 6.45
C SER A 94 -8.21 -21.06 7.34
N GLY A 95 -7.64 -19.85 7.26
CA GLY A 95 -6.40 -19.52 7.96
C GLY A 95 -5.16 -20.23 7.41
N THR A 96 -5.29 -20.98 6.32
CA THR A 96 -4.20 -21.76 5.74
C THR A 96 -3.45 -20.98 4.66
N TYR A 97 -2.13 -21.01 4.77
CA TYR A 97 -1.24 -20.43 3.76
C TYR A 97 -1.19 -21.31 2.51
N THR A 98 -1.25 -20.69 1.34
CA THR A 98 -0.85 -21.32 0.07
C THR A 98 -0.06 -20.31 -0.76
N ALA A 99 0.82 -20.78 -1.64
CA ALA A 99 1.53 -19.89 -2.56
C ALA A 99 0.56 -19.09 -3.46
N CYS A 100 -0.59 -19.68 -3.83
CA CYS A 100 -1.64 -19.02 -4.58
C CYS A 100 -2.30 -17.87 -3.80
N SER A 101 -2.72 -18.11 -2.56
CA SER A 101 -3.32 -17.06 -1.73
C SER A 101 -2.32 -15.95 -1.38
N CYS A 102 -1.04 -16.28 -1.22
CA CYS A 102 0.05 -15.32 -1.09
C CYS A 102 0.18 -14.42 -2.33
N TYR A 103 0.25 -15.01 -3.51
CA TYR A 103 0.33 -14.28 -4.77
C TYR A 103 -0.88 -13.33 -4.93
N LEU A 104 -2.09 -13.83 -4.72
CA LEU A 104 -3.31 -13.00 -4.80
C LEU A 104 -3.31 -11.84 -3.79
N ALA A 105 -2.84 -12.08 -2.57
CA ALA A 105 -2.71 -11.05 -1.55
C ALA A 105 -1.77 -9.90 -1.96
N THR A 106 -0.79 -10.13 -2.83
CA THR A 106 0.06 -9.04 -3.36
C THR A 106 -0.69 -8.06 -4.25
N PHE A 107 -1.86 -8.43 -4.75
CA PHE A 107 -2.74 -7.57 -5.55
C PHE A 107 -3.81 -6.88 -4.70
N GLN A 108 -3.81 -7.08 -3.38
CA GLN A 108 -4.70 -6.37 -2.47
C GLN A 108 -4.51 -4.85 -2.65
N GLY A 109 -5.60 -4.13 -2.95
CA GLY A 109 -5.54 -2.68 -3.18
C GLY A 109 -4.95 -2.29 -4.54
N SER A 110 -4.71 -3.25 -5.43
CA SER A 110 -4.37 -2.94 -6.81
C SER A 110 -5.53 -2.24 -7.51
N THR A 111 -5.25 -1.13 -8.17
CA THR A 111 -6.21 -0.41 -9.00
C THR A 111 -6.18 -1.00 -10.40
N THR A 112 -7.34 -1.42 -10.91
CA THR A 112 -7.45 -1.89 -12.29
C THR A 112 -7.39 -0.69 -13.23
N CYS A 113 -6.58 -0.79 -14.29
CA CYS A 113 -6.64 0.17 -15.39
C CYS A 113 -7.70 -0.31 -16.38
N PHE A 114 -8.78 0.45 -16.58
CA PHE A 114 -9.87 0.08 -17.50
C PHE A 114 -9.35 -0.28 -18.90
N SER A 115 -8.30 0.41 -19.35
CA SER A 115 -7.71 0.27 -20.69
C SER A 115 -6.64 -0.84 -20.81
N TRP A 116 -6.39 -1.66 -19.78
CA TRP A 116 -5.31 -2.65 -19.83
C TRP A 116 -5.49 -3.65 -20.98
N LYS A 117 -6.73 -4.10 -21.24
CA LYS A 117 -7.02 -5.04 -22.33
C LYS A 117 -6.69 -4.41 -23.68
N LEU A 118 -7.10 -3.15 -23.90
CA LEU A 118 -6.82 -2.43 -25.15
C LEU A 118 -5.32 -2.33 -25.43
N ILE A 119 -4.52 -2.03 -24.40
CA ILE A 119 -3.06 -1.92 -24.54
C ILE A 119 -2.44 -3.30 -24.80
N TRP A 120 -2.69 -4.28 -23.93
CA TRP A 120 -1.96 -5.55 -23.94
C TRP A 120 -2.45 -6.53 -25.02
N LYS A 121 -3.74 -6.47 -25.41
CA LYS A 121 -4.32 -7.31 -26.48
C LYS A 121 -4.18 -6.73 -27.89
N SER A 122 -3.72 -5.48 -28.05
CA SER A 122 -3.43 -4.91 -29.37
C SER A 122 -2.33 -5.69 -30.11
N TRP A 123 -2.27 -5.53 -31.43
CA TRP A 123 -1.19 -6.05 -32.27
C TRP A 123 0.08 -5.18 -32.26
N ALA A 124 0.14 -4.17 -31.39
CA ALA A 124 1.27 -3.25 -31.31
C ALA A 124 2.55 -3.93 -30.81
N PRO A 125 3.74 -3.50 -31.26
CA PRO A 125 5.02 -3.97 -30.73
C PRO A 125 5.15 -3.75 -29.21
N PRO A 126 5.92 -4.58 -28.47
CA PRO A 126 6.07 -4.47 -27.02
C PRO A 126 6.50 -3.08 -26.54
N ARG A 127 7.39 -2.40 -27.27
CA ARG A 127 7.84 -1.04 -26.93
C ARG A 127 6.69 -0.04 -26.90
N VAL A 128 5.75 -0.14 -27.85
CA VAL A 128 4.57 0.73 -27.94
C VAL A 128 3.57 0.42 -26.83
N LYS A 129 3.37 -0.87 -26.52
CA LYS A 129 2.51 -1.31 -25.40
C LYS A 129 3.01 -0.79 -24.06
N ILE A 130 4.31 -0.93 -23.79
CA ILE A 130 4.95 -0.45 -22.56
C ILE A 130 4.83 1.08 -22.46
N PHE A 131 5.08 1.80 -23.55
CA PHE A 131 4.92 3.25 -23.57
C PHE A 131 3.47 3.66 -23.23
N HIS A 132 2.47 3.08 -23.90
CA HIS A 132 1.06 3.39 -23.64
C HIS A 132 0.65 3.02 -22.21
N TRP A 133 1.16 1.92 -21.67
CA TRP A 133 0.92 1.53 -20.28
C TRP A 133 1.47 2.57 -19.31
N LEU A 134 2.70 3.03 -19.51
CA LEU A 134 3.30 4.09 -18.69
C LEU A 134 2.57 5.42 -18.86
N ALA A 135 2.14 5.75 -20.08
CA ALA A 135 1.38 6.94 -20.38
C ALA A 135 0.04 6.98 -19.63
N ASN A 136 -0.72 5.87 -19.63
CA ASN A 136 -2.01 5.76 -18.92
C ASN A 136 -1.89 5.84 -17.40
N LEU A 137 -0.69 5.58 -16.85
CA LEU A 137 -0.43 5.66 -15.42
C LEU A 137 0.22 7.00 -15.01
N ASP A 138 0.33 7.97 -15.92
CA ASP A 138 1.11 9.21 -15.75
C ASP A 138 2.55 8.94 -15.29
N ARG A 139 3.15 7.88 -15.84
CA ARG A 139 4.49 7.39 -15.52
C ARG A 139 5.56 7.68 -16.58
N CYS A 140 5.26 8.50 -17.57
CA CYS A 140 6.29 9.05 -18.46
C CYS A 140 6.89 10.33 -17.88
N TRP A 141 8.04 10.74 -18.39
CA TRP A 141 8.67 12.00 -18.02
C TRP A 141 8.07 13.15 -18.84
N THR A 142 7.10 13.83 -18.25
CA THR A 142 6.52 15.08 -18.77
C THR A 142 6.92 16.24 -17.85
N ALA A 143 6.82 17.49 -18.32
CA ALA A 143 7.10 18.65 -17.48
C ALA A 143 6.28 18.67 -16.18
N ASP A 144 5.00 18.30 -16.22
CA ASP A 144 4.15 18.17 -15.01
C ASP A 144 4.76 17.21 -13.98
N ARG A 145 5.26 16.05 -14.43
CA ARG A 145 5.83 15.05 -13.53
C ARG A 145 7.19 15.47 -12.97
N LEU A 146 7.99 16.17 -13.78
CA LEU A 146 9.24 16.79 -13.34
C LEU A 146 8.95 17.86 -12.27
N ALA A 147 7.93 18.70 -12.49
CA ALA A 147 7.49 19.72 -11.54
C ALA A 147 7.09 19.12 -10.18
N ARG A 148 6.29 18.04 -10.18
CA ARG A 148 5.91 17.31 -8.95
C ARG A 148 7.10 16.74 -8.16
N ARG A 149 8.26 16.59 -8.79
CA ARG A 149 9.50 16.11 -8.16
C ARG A 149 10.50 17.22 -7.84
N GLY A 150 10.13 18.48 -8.07
CA GLY A 150 11.03 19.63 -7.87
C GLY A 150 12.21 19.66 -8.85
N LEU A 151 12.10 18.99 -10.00
CA LEU A 151 13.13 19.00 -11.03
C LEU A 151 12.92 20.17 -12.01
N GLN A 152 14.02 20.66 -12.60
CA GLN A 152 13.96 21.70 -13.62
C GLN A 152 13.14 21.22 -14.82
N HIS A 153 12.21 22.05 -15.27
CA HIS A 153 11.30 21.75 -16.38
C HIS A 153 10.89 23.04 -17.09
N GLN A 154 10.43 22.90 -18.33
CA GLN A 154 9.78 24.01 -19.05
C GLN A 154 8.31 24.08 -18.64
N PRO A 155 7.74 25.28 -18.41
CA PRO A 155 6.36 25.41 -17.92
C PRO A 155 5.31 25.07 -18.97
N ARG A 156 5.69 25.05 -20.26
CA ARG A 156 4.81 24.90 -21.41
C ARG A 156 5.26 23.73 -22.28
N CYS A 157 4.31 23.17 -23.02
CA CYS A 157 4.53 22.08 -23.97
C CYS A 157 5.52 22.51 -25.07
N PRO A 158 6.59 21.74 -25.33
CA PRO A 158 7.61 22.10 -26.32
C PRO A 158 7.11 22.03 -27.77
N LEU A 159 5.95 21.40 -28.01
CA LEU A 159 5.37 21.26 -29.35
C LEU A 159 4.46 22.45 -29.73
N CYS A 160 3.70 22.99 -28.78
CA CYS A 160 2.68 23.99 -29.07
C CYS A 160 2.82 25.30 -28.30
N ASP A 161 3.61 25.32 -27.21
CA ASP A 161 3.83 26.45 -26.31
C ASP A 161 2.55 27.10 -25.72
N GLN A 162 1.42 26.40 -25.76
CA GLN A 162 0.10 26.92 -25.38
C GLN A 162 -0.40 26.44 -24.01
N ALA A 163 -0.01 25.24 -23.57
CA ALA A 163 -0.50 24.63 -22.34
C ALA A 163 0.61 23.85 -21.61
N PRO A 164 0.43 23.49 -20.33
CA PRO A 164 1.36 22.64 -19.60
C PRO A 164 1.56 21.27 -20.27
N GLU A 165 2.78 20.75 -20.21
CA GLU A 165 3.11 19.43 -20.77
C GLU A 165 2.60 18.31 -19.84
N THR A 166 1.43 17.79 -20.14
CA THR A 166 0.87 16.56 -19.54
C THR A 166 0.83 15.44 -20.58
N MET A 167 0.73 14.19 -20.14
CA MET A 167 0.63 13.06 -21.07
C MET A 167 -0.65 13.15 -21.92
N ARG A 168 -1.77 13.51 -21.29
CA ARG A 168 -3.03 13.78 -22.00
C ARG A 168 -2.87 14.89 -23.02
N HIS A 169 -2.19 15.98 -22.67
CA HIS A 169 -1.93 17.06 -23.61
C HIS A 169 -1.09 16.58 -24.79
N LEU A 170 0.06 15.95 -24.54
CA LEU A 170 0.97 15.49 -25.60
C LEU A 170 0.33 14.48 -26.56
N LEU A 171 -0.56 13.60 -26.08
CA LEU A 171 -1.14 12.55 -26.92
C LEU A 171 -2.48 12.93 -27.55
N LEU A 172 -3.29 13.80 -26.92
CA LEU A 172 -4.69 14.02 -27.32
C LEU A 172 -5.05 15.50 -27.52
N GLU A 173 -4.55 16.41 -26.69
CA GLU A 173 -5.06 17.79 -26.67
C GLU A 173 -4.19 18.78 -27.44
N CYS A 174 -2.88 18.50 -27.55
CA CYS A 174 -1.90 19.31 -28.24
C CYS A 174 -2.32 19.50 -29.71
N PRO A 175 -2.28 20.73 -30.26
CA PRO A 175 -2.58 20.98 -31.66
C PRO A 175 -1.79 20.08 -32.62
N PHE A 176 -0.51 19.84 -32.34
CA PHE A 176 0.33 18.94 -33.12
C PHE A 176 -0.19 17.49 -33.09
N ALA A 177 -0.52 16.99 -31.89
CA ALA A 177 -1.07 15.64 -31.73
C ALA A 177 -2.43 15.48 -32.41
N LYS A 178 -3.32 16.48 -32.28
CA LYS A 178 -4.61 16.51 -32.96
C LYS A 178 -4.47 16.45 -34.47
N GLN A 179 -3.51 17.18 -35.04
CA GLN A 179 -3.22 17.13 -36.47
C GLN A 179 -2.72 15.74 -36.87
N THR A 180 -1.79 15.14 -36.13
CA THR A 180 -1.32 13.78 -36.39
C THR A 180 -2.46 12.76 -36.37
N TRP A 181 -3.35 12.84 -35.37
CA TRP A 181 -4.52 11.96 -35.32
C TRP A 181 -5.46 12.17 -36.49
N HIS A 182 -5.69 13.42 -36.92
CA HIS A 182 -6.53 13.71 -38.06
C HIS A 182 -6.00 13.04 -39.34
N GLU A 183 -4.70 13.17 -39.63
CA GLU A 183 -4.07 12.55 -40.79
C GLU A 183 -4.14 11.01 -40.74
N ILE A 184 -3.85 10.42 -39.58
CA ILE A 184 -3.92 8.95 -39.40
C ILE A 184 -5.35 8.44 -39.58
N LEU A 185 -6.33 9.11 -39.00
CA LEU A 185 -7.73 8.70 -39.09
C LEU A 185 -8.28 8.86 -40.51
N ALA A 186 -7.88 9.93 -41.21
CA ALA A 186 -8.20 10.13 -42.61
C ALA A 186 -7.60 9.01 -43.48
N TRP A 187 -6.34 8.64 -43.25
CA TRP A 187 -5.68 7.53 -43.94
C TRP A 187 -6.38 6.18 -43.68
N LEU A 188 -6.81 5.93 -42.44
CA LEU A 188 -7.56 4.73 -42.05
C LEU A 188 -9.05 4.76 -42.46
N ARG A 189 -9.52 5.87 -43.04
CA ARG A 189 -10.94 6.11 -43.37
C ARG A 189 -11.88 5.93 -42.17
N MET A 190 -11.40 6.29 -40.98
CA MET A 190 -12.16 6.21 -39.74
C MET A 190 -12.70 7.59 -39.34
N THR A 191 -14.01 7.72 -39.19
CA THR A 191 -14.66 8.92 -38.66
C THR A 191 -14.85 8.80 -37.15
N ILE A 192 -13.75 8.86 -36.39
CA ILE A 192 -13.83 8.89 -34.93
C ILE A 192 -14.21 10.30 -34.49
N ALA A 193 -15.32 10.43 -33.76
CA ALA A 193 -15.67 11.68 -33.08
C ALA A 193 -14.54 12.06 -32.12
N ARG A 194 -14.14 13.34 -32.10
CA ARG A 194 -13.14 13.83 -31.14
C ARG A 194 -13.57 13.38 -29.74
N PRO A 195 -12.68 12.78 -28.93
CA PRO A 195 -13.03 12.47 -27.55
C PRO A 195 -13.44 13.79 -26.88
N ASN A 196 -14.72 13.89 -26.54
CA ASN A 196 -15.25 15.02 -25.80
C ASN A 196 -14.54 15.07 -24.44
N GLN A 197 -14.34 16.28 -23.91
CA GLN A 197 -13.55 16.51 -22.70
C GLN A 197 -14.22 16.04 -21.40
N GLU A 198 -15.30 15.26 -21.47
CA GLU A 198 -16.08 14.80 -20.33
C GLU A 198 -16.26 13.29 -20.43
N ASP A 199 -15.32 12.54 -19.84
CA ASP A 199 -15.45 11.21 -19.25
C ASP A 199 -14.15 10.86 -18.51
#